data_AF-A0A9N9P9W3-F1
#
_entry.id   AF-A0A9N9P9W3-F1
#
_cell.length_a   1.000
_cell.length_b   1.000
_cell.length_c   1.000
_cell.angle_alpha   90.00
_cell.angle_beta   90.00
_cell.angle_gamma   90.00
#
_symmetry.space_group_name_H-M   'P 1'
#
loop_
_entity.id
_entity.type
_entity.pdbx_description
1 polymer ?
#
loop_
_entity_poly.entity_id
_entity_poly.type
_entity_poly.pdbx_seq_one_letter_code
_entity_poly.pdbx_strand_id
1 'polypeptide(L)'
;MTIEDSQNYLEYNLNKHLHLASKALAEEIQKQHYKKFLYWPTEIETQESDVEILINSAYKSGNNFYIIWSCIGWIKVKDYVSSKNKYNASFEEKPDIKLVIFNFKKLQPLENSAQKNYEKALESLGNTKKLNWNKF
;
A
#
# COMPACT_ATOMS: atom_id res chain seq x y z
N MET A 1 17.71 18.86 -13.69
CA MET A 1 17.19 17.90 -12.69
C MET A 1 18.31 16.92 -12.44
N THR A 2 18.94 17.01 -11.27
CA THR A 2 20.06 16.14 -10.91
C THR A 2 19.56 14.75 -10.51
N ILE A 3 20.46 13.78 -10.39
CA ILE A 3 20.14 12.43 -9.91
C ILE A 3 19.61 12.48 -8.47
N GLU A 4 20.14 13.38 -7.63
CA GLU A 4 19.66 13.61 -6.26
C GLU A 4 18.25 14.24 -6.22
N ASP A 5 17.96 15.20 -7.09
CA ASP A 5 16.61 15.80 -7.19
C ASP A 5 15.54 14.76 -7.55
N SER A 6 15.92 13.79 -8.38
CA SER A 6 15.02 12.72 -8.83
C SER A 6 14.85 11.60 -7.81
N GLN A 7 15.86 11.30 -6.99
CA GLN A 7 15.74 10.38 -5.85
C GLN A 7 14.87 10.96 -4.72
N ASN A 8 15.10 12.21 -4.33
CA ASN A 8 14.30 12.89 -3.30
C ASN A 8 12.82 13.03 -3.73
N TYR A 9 12.57 13.30 -5.02
CA TYR A 9 11.20 13.32 -5.56
C TYR A 9 10.53 11.94 -5.51
N LEU A 10 11.27 10.86 -5.78
CA LEU A 10 10.74 9.50 -5.72
C LEU A 10 10.42 9.09 -4.27
N GLU A 11 11.30 9.39 -3.31
CA GLU A 11 11.07 9.09 -1.89
C GLU A 11 9.88 9.85 -1.31
N TYR A 12 9.75 11.15 -1.62
CA TYR A 12 8.62 11.94 -1.15
C TYR A 12 7.28 11.42 -1.70
N ASN A 13 7.21 11.11 -3.00
CA ASN A 13 5.98 10.57 -3.59
C ASN A 13 5.67 9.16 -3.10
N LEU A 14 6.70 8.33 -2.88
CA LEU A 14 6.54 7.00 -2.29
C LEU A 14 5.91 7.10 -0.90
N ASN A 15 6.40 8.00 -0.04
CA ASN A 15 5.84 8.22 1.29
C ASN A 15 4.38 8.67 1.25
N LYS A 16 4.04 9.58 0.31
CA LYS A 16 2.65 10.01 0.12
C LYS A 16 1.73 8.89 -0.33
N HIS A 17 2.16 8.07 -1.29
CA HIS A 17 1.35 6.95 -1.78
C HIS A 17 1.20 5.87 -0.71
N LEU A 18 2.30 5.53 -0.03
CA LEU A 18 2.28 4.59 1.09
C LEU A 18 1.32 5.06 2.19
N HIS A 19 1.32 6.35 2.53
CA HIS A 19 0.39 6.90 3.53
C HIS A 19 -1.09 6.67 3.17
N LEU A 20 -1.48 6.85 1.90
CA LEU A 20 -2.86 6.61 1.47
C LEU A 20 -3.24 5.12 1.58
N ALA A 21 -2.34 4.22 1.18
CA ALA A 21 -2.55 2.78 1.35
C ALA A 21 -2.63 2.39 2.83
N SER A 22 -1.73 2.91 3.66
CA SER A 22 -1.73 2.68 5.12
C SER A 22 -3.01 3.17 5.79
N LYS A 23 -3.55 4.32 5.36
CA LYS A 23 -4.83 4.83 5.88
C LYS A 23 -5.98 3.88 5.55
N ALA A 24 -6.10 3.47 4.28
CA ALA A 24 -7.14 2.54 3.86
C ALA A 24 -7.02 1.17 4.57
N LEU A 25 -5.78 0.71 4.80
CA LEU A 25 -5.51 -0.49 5.57
C LEU A 25 -5.98 -0.33 7.03
N ALA A 26 -5.65 0.78 7.69
CA ALA A 26 -6.07 1.05 9.06
C ALA A 26 -7.61 1.07 9.21
N GLU A 27 -8.32 1.70 8.25
CA GLU A 27 -9.78 1.73 8.22
C GLU A 27 -10.38 0.33 8.10
N GLU A 28 -9.80 -0.55 7.27
CA GLU A 28 -10.29 -1.92 7.13
C GLU A 28 -9.95 -2.78 8.37
N ILE A 29 -8.75 -2.63 8.95
CA ILE A 29 -8.40 -3.33 10.20
C ILE A 29 -9.38 -2.95 11.30
N GLN A 30 -9.66 -1.65 11.46
CA GLN A 30 -10.65 -1.17 12.41
C GLN A 30 -12.02 -1.80 12.12
N LYS A 31 -12.50 -1.70 10.88
CA LYS A 31 -13.80 -2.26 10.50
C LYS A 31 -13.90 -3.76 10.82
N GLN A 32 -12.86 -4.54 10.56
CA GLN A 32 -12.85 -5.98 10.83
C GLN A 32 -12.80 -6.29 12.33
N HIS A 33 -11.99 -5.57 13.11
CA HIS A 33 -11.95 -5.69 14.57
C HIS A 33 -13.33 -5.39 15.19
N TYR A 34 -13.94 -4.29 14.77
CA TYR A 34 -15.22 -3.82 15.31
C TYR A 34 -16.46 -4.57 14.77
N LYS A 35 -16.29 -5.52 13.84
CA LYS A 35 -17.31 -6.55 13.58
C LYS A 35 -17.42 -7.56 14.72
N LYS A 36 -16.31 -7.83 15.43
CA LYS A 36 -16.27 -8.73 16.59
C LYS A 36 -16.61 -7.99 17.88
N PHE A 37 -16.14 -6.75 18.01
CA PHE A 37 -16.36 -5.90 19.18
C PHE A 37 -17.10 -4.62 18.81
N LEU A 38 -18.37 -4.49 19.20
CA LEU A 38 -19.19 -3.34 18.79
C LEU A 38 -18.74 -2.01 19.41
N TYR A 39 -18.02 -2.06 20.53
CA TYR A 39 -17.64 -0.91 21.34
C TYR A 39 -16.25 -1.10 21.91
N TRP A 40 -15.58 0.00 22.26
CA TRP A 40 -14.34 -0.02 23.02
C TRP A 40 -14.52 -0.79 24.35
N PRO A 41 -13.48 -1.48 24.84
CA PRO A 41 -13.51 -2.15 26.14
C PRO A 41 -13.77 -1.18 27.28
N THR A 42 -14.45 -1.66 28.33
CA THR A 42 -14.64 -0.90 29.57
C THR A 42 -13.36 -0.86 30.41
N GLU A 43 -13.32 -0.06 31.50
CA GLU A 43 -12.08 0.22 32.29
C GLU A 43 -11.35 -1.03 32.84
N ILE A 44 -11.98 -2.20 32.84
CA ILE A 44 -11.47 -3.43 33.42
C ILE A 44 -11.20 -4.50 32.34
N GLU A 45 -11.53 -4.21 31.08
CA GLU A 45 -11.54 -5.18 30.00
C GLU A 45 -10.43 -4.92 28.97
N THR A 46 -10.03 -6.00 28.31
CA THR A 46 -9.17 -5.98 27.14
C THR A 46 -9.87 -6.79 26.05
N GLN A 47 -9.85 -6.28 24.83
CA GLN A 47 -10.41 -6.95 23.67
C GLN A 47 -9.30 -7.24 22.68
N GLU A 48 -9.21 -8.49 22.24
CA GLU A 48 -8.18 -8.94 21.32
C GLU A 48 -8.81 -9.71 20.17
N SER A 49 -8.34 -9.46 18.95
CA SER A 49 -8.67 -10.33 17.82
C SER A 49 -7.55 -10.38 16.80
N ASP A 50 -7.39 -11.56 16.21
CA ASP A 50 -6.69 -11.71 14.95
C ASP A 50 -7.62 -11.22 13.81
N VAL A 51 -7.09 -10.30 13.02
CA VAL A 51 -7.73 -9.73 11.83
C VAL A 51 -7.00 -10.25 10.60
N GLU A 52 -7.74 -10.97 9.76
CA GLU A 52 -7.27 -11.34 8.43
C GLU A 52 -7.30 -10.11 7.52
N ILE A 53 -6.18 -9.82 6.88
CA ILE A 53 -6.05 -8.74 5.92
C ILE A 53 -5.96 -9.37 4.53
N LEU A 54 -6.95 -9.10 3.70
CA LEU A 54 -6.97 -9.43 2.29
C LEU A 54 -7.51 -8.22 1.52
N ILE A 55 -6.65 -7.22 1.29
CA ILE A 55 -7.03 -6.00 0.60
C ILE A 55 -6.25 -5.90 -0.70
N ASN A 56 -6.99 -5.66 -1.78
CA ASN A 56 -6.46 -5.25 -3.07
C ASN A 56 -7.25 -4.01 -3.50
N SER A 57 -6.55 -2.92 -3.79
CA SER A 57 -7.22 -1.68 -4.17
C SER A 57 -6.33 -0.86 -5.10
N ALA A 58 -6.93 0.15 -5.73
CA ALA A 58 -6.25 1.03 -6.65
C ALA A 58 -6.82 2.44 -6.57
N TYR A 59 -5.97 3.43 -6.80
CA TYR A 59 -6.39 4.83 -6.85
C TYR A 59 -5.52 5.65 -7.81
N LYS A 60 -6.12 6.70 -8.36
CA LYS A 60 -5.39 7.74 -9.09
C LYS A 60 -4.75 8.68 -8.06
N SER A 61 -3.50 9.09 -8.30
CA SER A 61 -2.83 10.10 -7.47
C SER A 61 -2.32 11.24 -8.35
N GLY A 62 -3.00 12.39 -8.27
CA GLY A 62 -2.78 13.48 -9.22
C GLY A 62 -3.12 13.06 -10.65
N ASN A 63 -2.54 13.76 -11.63
CA ASN A 63 -2.93 13.59 -13.03
C ASN A 63 -2.15 12.47 -13.76
N ASN A 64 -1.02 12.03 -13.22
CA ASN A 64 -0.07 11.19 -13.94
C ASN A 64 0.19 9.83 -13.30
N PHE A 65 -0.36 9.56 -12.12
CA PHE A 65 -0.08 8.32 -11.39
C PHE A 65 -1.33 7.50 -11.16
N TYR A 66 -1.20 6.19 -11.41
CA TYR A 66 -2.16 5.18 -10.99
C TYR A 66 -1.44 4.19 -10.09
N ILE A 67 -1.97 4.02 -8.88
CA ILE A 67 -1.37 3.17 -7.86
C ILE A 67 -2.25 1.95 -7.71
N ILE A 68 -1.67 0.77 -7.82
CA ILE A 68 -2.28 -0.49 -7.40
C ILE A 68 -1.55 -0.92 -6.15
N TRP A 69 -2.29 -1.35 -5.13
CA TRP A 69 -1.69 -1.82 -3.90
C TRP A 69 -2.42 -3.03 -3.35
N SER A 70 -1.66 -3.83 -2.60
CA SER A 70 -2.21 -4.96 -1.87
C SER A 70 -1.53 -5.11 -0.51
N CYS A 71 -2.30 -5.64 0.43
CA CYS A 71 -1.80 -6.09 1.71
C CYS A 71 -2.47 -7.42 2.04
N ILE A 72 -1.66 -8.43 2.32
CA ILE A 72 -2.12 -9.79 2.62
C ILE A 72 -1.38 -10.25 3.86
N GLY A 73 -2.11 -10.71 4.87
CA GLY A 73 -1.52 -11.23 6.09
C GLY A 73 -2.50 -11.24 7.25
N TRP A 74 -1.95 -11.35 8.45
CA TRP A 74 -2.70 -11.29 9.69
C TRP A 74 -2.12 -10.19 10.56
N ILE A 75 -2.98 -9.55 11.34
CA ILE A 75 -2.57 -8.60 12.37
C ILE A 75 -3.37 -8.90 13.62
N LYS A 76 -2.71 -8.92 14.77
CA LYS A 76 -3.42 -8.98 16.05
C LYS A 76 -3.69 -7.56 16.52
N VAL A 77 -4.95 -7.27 16.76
CA VAL A 77 -5.41 -5.99 17.31
C VAL A 77 -5.79 -6.21 18.76
N LYS A 78 -5.27 -5.35 19.63
CA LYS A 78 -5.56 -5.34 21.06
C LYS A 78 -5.99 -3.96 21.50
N ASP A 79 -7.23 -3.84 21.97
CA ASP A 79 -7.79 -2.64 22.54
C ASP A 79 -7.81 -2.76 24.07
N TYR A 80 -7.35 -1.71 24.77
CA TYR A 80 -7.25 -1.71 26.23
C TYR A 80 -7.32 -0.29 26.82
N VAL A 81 -7.77 -0.21 28.08
CA VAL A 81 -7.82 1.03 28.86
C VAL A 81 -6.60 1.10 29.79
N SER A 82 -5.70 2.08 29.60
CA SER A 82 -4.49 2.21 30.44
C SER A 82 -4.69 3.06 31.69
N SER A 83 -5.71 3.92 31.69
CA SER A 83 -6.14 4.74 32.83
C SER A 83 -7.58 5.20 32.60
N LYS A 84 -8.26 5.71 33.63
CA LYS A 84 -9.61 6.30 33.48
C LYS A 84 -9.66 7.22 32.25
N ASN A 85 -10.59 6.96 31.33
CA ASN A 85 -10.78 7.66 30.06
C ASN A 85 -9.61 7.64 29.04
N LYS A 86 -8.66 6.69 29.14
CA LYS A 86 -7.56 6.55 28.16
C LYS A 86 -7.61 5.21 27.44
N TYR A 87 -8.24 5.21 26.26
CA TYR A 87 -8.31 4.07 25.34
C TYR A 87 -7.06 3.99 24.47
N ASN A 88 -6.54 2.78 24.27
CA ASN A 88 -5.34 2.53 23.48
C ASN A 88 -5.58 1.30 22.62
N ALA A 89 -4.97 1.30 21.44
CA ALA A 89 -4.89 0.15 20.57
C ALA A 89 -3.42 -0.19 20.35
N SER A 90 -3.09 -1.48 20.42
CA SER A 90 -1.79 -2.01 20.01
C SER A 90 -1.98 -3.02 18.89
N PHE A 91 -1.01 -3.03 17.98
CA PHE A 91 -0.97 -3.92 16.84
C PHE A 91 0.27 -4.79 16.94
N GLU A 92 0.09 -6.10 16.91
CA GLU A 92 1.17 -7.07 16.78
C GLU A 92 1.15 -7.61 15.35
N GLU A 93 2.33 -7.96 14.84
CA GLU A 93 2.62 -8.23 13.43
C GLU A 93 2.69 -6.98 12.53
N LYS A 94 3.43 -7.13 11.42
CA LYS A 94 3.67 -6.07 10.44
C LYS A 94 3.41 -6.62 9.04
N PRO A 95 2.16 -6.62 8.57
CA PRO A 95 1.86 -7.09 7.21
C PRO A 95 2.47 -6.13 6.18
N ASP A 96 3.05 -6.69 5.13
CA ASP A 96 3.71 -5.91 4.08
C ASP A 96 2.68 -5.26 3.16
N ILE A 97 2.83 -3.96 2.92
CA ILE A 97 2.10 -3.24 1.88
C ILE A 97 2.92 -3.29 0.60
N LYS A 98 2.36 -3.92 -0.43
CA LYS A 98 2.95 -3.98 -1.77
C LYS A 98 2.31 -2.91 -2.65
N LEU A 99 3.13 -2.09 -3.30
CA LEU A 99 2.70 -0.98 -4.16
C LEU A 99 3.27 -1.16 -5.57
N VAL A 100 2.42 -0.97 -6.57
CA VAL A 100 2.80 -0.84 -7.98
C VAL A 100 2.36 0.53 -8.46
N ILE A 101 3.31 1.33 -8.92
CA ILE A 101 3.13 2.73 -9.30
C ILE A 101 3.26 2.85 -10.81
N PHE A 102 2.17 3.18 -11.50
CA PHE A 102 2.17 3.48 -12.92
C PHE A 102 2.29 4.99 -13.13
N ASN A 103 3.30 5.43 -13.88
CA ASN A 103 3.46 6.82 -14.29
C ASN A 103 3.05 6.98 -15.75
N PHE A 104 1.82 7.44 -16.00
CA PHE A 104 1.27 7.59 -17.34
C PHE A 104 2.07 8.55 -18.22
N LYS A 105 2.67 9.60 -17.65
CA LYS A 105 3.52 10.53 -18.41
C LYS A 105 4.73 9.82 -19.03
N LYS A 106 5.25 8.78 -18.37
CA LYS A 106 6.36 7.96 -18.88
C LYS A 106 5.87 6.77 -19.72
N LEU A 107 4.71 6.21 -19.40
CA LEU A 107 4.16 5.04 -20.10
C LEU A 107 3.55 5.40 -21.45
N GLN A 108 2.90 6.56 -21.58
CA GLN A 108 2.21 6.93 -22.81
C GLN A 108 3.14 7.06 -24.04
N PRO A 109 4.34 7.67 -23.94
CA PRO A 109 5.29 7.65 -25.06
C PRO A 109 5.75 6.25 -25.43
N LEU A 110 5.95 5.37 -24.43
CA LEU A 110 6.34 3.98 -24.64
C LEU A 110 5.23 3.21 -25.38
N GLU A 111 3.98 3.37 -24.94
CA GLU A 111 2.82 2.71 -25.55
C GLU A 111 2.59 3.19 -26.99
N ASN A 112 2.71 4.50 -27.23
CA ASN A 112 2.66 5.06 -28.59
C ASN A 112 3.79 4.54 -29.48
N SER A 113 4.98 4.29 -28.91
CA SER A 113 6.11 3.71 -29.64
C SER A 113 5.85 2.24 -29.96
N ALA A 114 5.34 1.48 -28.98
CA ALA A 114 5.02 0.06 -29.12
C ALA A 114 3.92 -0.20 -30.16
N GLN A 115 2.91 0.68 -30.24
CA GLN A 115 1.88 0.62 -31.28
C GLN A 115 2.44 0.83 -32.69
N LYS A 116 3.51 1.62 -32.84
CA LYS A 116 4.15 1.87 -34.14
C LYS A 116 5.16 0.79 -34.51
N ASN A 117 5.99 0.38 -33.56
CA ASN A 117 7.01 -0.64 -33.74
C ASN A 117 7.37 -1.24 -32.37
N TYR A 118 6.79 -2.42 -32.10
CA TYR A 118 6.96 -3.12 -30.83
C TYR A 118 8.43 -3.46 -30.53
N GLU A 119 9.20 -3.93 -31.51
CA GLU A 119 10.59 -4.35 -31.32
C GLU A 119 11.49 -3.18 -30.90
N LYS A 120 11.37 -2.02 -31.58
CA LYS A 120 12.10 -0.81 -31.21
C LYS A 120 11.69 -0.26 -29.85
N ALA A 121 10.40 -0.36 -29.52
CA ALA A 121 9.94 0.02 -28.18
C ALA A 121 10.53 -0.90 -27.10
N LEU A 122 10.66 -2.20 -27.40
CA LEU A 122 11.30 -3.18 -26.51
C LEU A 122 12.78 -2.86 -26.31
N GLU A 123 13.51 -2.51 -27.37
CA GLU A 123 14.93 -2.08 -27.27
C GLU A 123 15.08 -0.83 -26.40
N SER A 124 14.12 0.10 -26.48
CA SER A 124 14.14 1.34 -25.69
C SER A 124 13.94 1.15 -24.19
N LEU A 125 13.41 -0.01 -23.77
CA LEU A 125 13.26 -0.38 -22.35
C LEU A 125 14.60 -0.78 -21.69
N GLY A 126 15.67 -0.98 -22.46
CA GLY A 126 16.98 -1.39 -21.96
C GLY A 126 16.99 -2.80 -21.33
N ASN A 127 18.01 -3.12 -20.52
CA ASN A 127 18.10 -4.36 -19.73
C ASN A 127 17.05 -4.38 -18.60
N THR A 128 15.78 -4.45 -18.97
CA THR A 128 14.73 -4.86 -18.06
C THR A 128 14.96 -6.33 -17.75
N LYS A 129 15.26 -6.66 -16.48
CA LYS A 129 15.21 -8.05 -16.01
C LYS A 129 13.82 -8.56 -16.39
N LYS A 130 13.73 -9.48 -17.36
CA LYS A 130 12.50 -10.23 -17.63
C LYS A 130 12.02 -10.79 -16.29
N LEU A 131 10.93 -10.25 -15.77
CA LEU A 131 10.18 -10.86 -14.67
C LEU A 131 9.60 -12.15 -15.24
N ASN A 132 10.35 -13.24 -15.07
CA ASN A 132 9.86 -14.56 -15.36
C ASN A 132 9.10 -15.05 -14.12
N TRP A 133 7.80 -15.29 -14.28
CA TRP A 133 6.93 -15.84 -13.23
C TRP A 133 7.39 -17.21 -12.71
N ASN A 134 8.28 -17.91 -13.45
CA ASN A 134 8.88 -19.17 -13.05
C ASN A 134 10.11 -19.01 -12.13
N LYS A 135 10.42 -17.79 -11.66
CA LYS A 135 11.56 -17.50 -10.76
C LYS A 135 11.13 -16.89 -9.42
N PHE A 136 9.90 -17.16 -8.97
CA PHE A 136 9.45 -16.87 -7.61
C PHE A 136 9.31 -18.17 -6.82
#